data_AF-A0A838ET71-F1
#
_entry.id   AF-A0A838ET71-F1
#
_cell.length_a   1.000
_cell.length_b   1.000
_cell.length_c   1.000
_cell.angle_alpha   90.00
_cell.angle_beta   90.00
_cell.angle_gamma   90.00
#
_symmetry.space_group_name_H-M   'P 1'
#
loop_
_entity.id
_entity.type
_entity.pdbx_description
1 polymer ?
#
loop_
_entity_poly.entity_id
_entity_poly.type
_entity_poly.pdbx_seq_one_letter_code
_entity_poly.pdbx_strand_id
1 'polypeptide(L)'
;MSEVEQVLSLHNQLGEGSLWSVAEQALYWVDIERNCFFRFVPANNTYEKFEVGIAIGVLALRASGGLVMATKNGFVFWDPSSATLQPIANPEANRPHLRFNDGAVDSKGRFWAGSMGKAEEGVLYRLDPDGSIHTMLSELGVPNGIGWSPDDTIMYFTDSPRQIIYAFDFDSATGQIANRRT
;
A
#
# COMPACT_ATOMS: atom_id res chain seq x y z
N MET A 1 -24.09 11.61 -16.23
CA MET A 1 -24.16 10.30 -15.55
C MET A 1 -22.79 9.69 -15.64
N SER A 2 -22.26 9.16 -14.53
CA SER A 2 -21.05 8.35 -14.58
C SER A 2 -21.42 6.99 -15.16
N GLU A 3 -20.74 6.56 -16.21
CA GLU A 3 -20.90 5.24 -16.80
C GLU A 3 -19.95 4.26 -16.07
N VAL A 4 -20.42 3.05 -15.81
CA VAL A 4 -19.61 1.97 -15.23
C VAL A 4 -19.40 0.93 -16.31
N GLU A 5 -18.14 0.71 -16.66
CA GLU A 5 -17.73 -0.26 -17.69
C GLU A 5 -16.77 -1.31 -17.11
N GLN A 6 -16.85 -2.53 -17.62
CA GLN A 6 -15.87 -3.55 -17.34
C GLN A 6 -14.70 -3.41 -18.32
N VAL A 7 -13.60 -2.82 -17.86
CA VAL A 7 -12.39 -2.63 -18.68
C VAL A 7 -11.58 -3.90 -18.88
N LEU A 8 -11.55 -4.80 -17.88
CA LEU A 8 -10.80 -6.05 -17.91
C LEU A 8 -11.58 -7.19 -17.23
N SER A 9 -11.35 -8.43 -17.66
CA SER A 9 -11.91 -9.64 -17.05
C SER A 9 -10.80 -10.58 -16.57
N LEU A 10 -10.04 -10.14 -15.55
CA LEU A 10 -8.88 -10.92 -15.06
C LEU A 10 -9.21 -11.90 -13.94
N HIS A 11 -10.42 -11.83 -13.38
CA HIS A 11 -10.88 -12.69 -12.28
C HIS A 11 -9.88 -12.73 -11.11
N ASN A 12 -9.42 -11.55 -10.66
CA ASN A 12 -8.56 -11.45 -9.49
C ASN A 12 -9.25 -12.09 -8.28
N GLN A 13 -8.48 -12.80 -7.44
CA GLN A 13 -9.03 -13.41 -6.24
C GLN A 13 -9.21 -12.35 -5.14
N LEU A 14 -8.23 -11.47 -4.96
CA LEU A 14 -8.33 -10.29 -4.13
C LEU A 14 -7.56 -9.13 -4.78
N GLY A 15 -8.21 -8.47 -5.75
CA GLY A 15 -7.66 -7.30 -6.44
C GLY A 15 -7.70 -6.06 -5.56
N GLU A 16 -6.54 -5.47 -5.28
CA GLU A 16 -6.38 -4.39 -4.29
C GLU A 16 -5.30 -3.37 -4.66
N GLY A 17 -5.21 -2.27 -3.91
CA GLY A 17 -4.07 -1.35 -3.97
C GLY A 17 -3.90 -0.64 -5.33
N SER A 18 -5.00 -0.18 -5.92
CA SER A 18 -4.99 0.45 -7.24
C SER A 18 -4.19 1.76 -7.24
N LEU A 19 -3.24 1.89 -8.17
CA LEU A 19 -2.33 3.03 -8.27
C LEU A 19 -2.19 3.49 -9.73
N TRP A 20 -2.40 4.78 -9.99
CA TRP A 20 -2.21 5.35 -11.31
C TRP A 20 -0.80 5.92 -11.49
N SER A 21 -0.06 5.43 -12.49
CA SER A 21 1.18 6.02 -12.96
C SER A 21 0.89 7.07 -14.03
N VAL A 22 1.07 8.36 -13.68
CA VAL A 22 0.94 9.45 -14.66
C VAL A 22 2.04 9.38 -15.72
N ALA A 23 3.26 9.01 -15.36
CA ALA A 23 4.38 8.93 -16.29
C ALA A 23 4.16 7.85 -17.36
N GLU A 24 3.59 6.71 -16.96
CA GLU A 24 3.37 5.58 -17.86
C GLU A 24 1.96 5.52 -18.45
N GLN A 25 1.04 6.37 -17.98
CA GLN A 25 -0.39 6.30 -18.26
C GLN A 25 -0.93 4.88 -18.02
N ALA A 26 -0.56 4.31 -16.88
CA ALA A 26 -0.82 2.91 -16.55
C ALA A 26 -1.40 2.76 -15.15
N LEU A 27 -2.36 1.85 -15.00
CA LEU A 27 -2.93 1.42 -13.73
C LEU A 27 -2.15 0.21 -13.20
N TYR A 28 -1.73 0.27 -11.95
CA TYR A 28 -1.15 -0.84 -11.21
C TYR A 28 -2.11 -1.30 -10.12
N TRP A 29 -2.11 -2.60 -9.82
CA TRP A 29 -2.84 -3.16 -8.68
C TRP A 29 -2.27 -4.54 -8.35
N VAL A 30 -2.53 -5.03 -7.15
CA VAL A 30 -2.10 -6.36 -6.69
C VAL A 30 -3.24 -7.35 -6.74
N ASP A 31 -2.92 -8.64 -6.82
CA ASP A 31 -3.81 -9.72 -6.42
C ASP A 31 -3.16 -10.44 -5.24
N ILE A 32 -3.60 -10.08 -4.03
CA ILE A 32 -2.92 -10.45 -2.77
C ILE A 32 -2.85 -11.98 -2.64
N GLU A 33 -3.96 -12.66 -2.90
CA GLU A 33 -4.09 -14.12 -2.75
C GLU A 33 -3.38 -14.89 -3.87
N ARG A 34 -3.12 -14.25 -5.01
CA ARG A 34 -2.37 -14.86 -6.13
C ARG A 34 -0.91 -14.45 -6.20
N ASN A 35 -0.40 -13.68 -5.23
CA ASN A 35 1.02 -13.31 -5.12
C ASN A 35 1.59 -12.63 -6.38
N CYS A 36 0.80 -11.78 -7.03
CA CYS A 36 1.17 -11.09 -8.25
C CYS A 36 0.66 -9.66 -8.26
N PHE A 37 1.20 -8.86 -9.17
CA PHE A 37 0.65 -7.54 -9.49
C PHE A 37 0.49 -7.38 -10.99
N PHE A 38 -0.30 -6.39 -11.37
CA PHE A 38 -0.63 -6.09 -12.74
C PHE A 38 -0.24 -4.66 -13.08
N ARG A 39 -0.03 -4.43 -14.36
CA ARG A 39 0.12 -3.12 -14.99
C ARG A 39 -0.78 -3.09 -16.21
N PHE A 40 -1.67 -2.11 -16.33
CA PHE A 40 -2.61 -1.97 -17.43
C PHE A 40 -2.47 -0.60 -18.07
N VAL A 41 -2.34 -0.57 -19.40
CA VAL A 41 -2.29 0.66 -20.21
C VAL A 41 -3.63 0.80 -20.94
N PRO A 42 -4.53 1.71 -20.51
CA PRO A 42 -5.86 1.84 -21.11
C PRO A 42 -5.84 2.22 -22.59
N ALA A 43 -4.88 3.06 -23.01
CA ALA A 43 -4.81 3.63 -24.35
C ALA A 43 -4.75 2.57 -25.48
N ASN A 44 -4.21 1.39 -25.19
CA ASN A 44 -4.10 0.29 -26.15
C ASN A 44 -4.74 -1.01 -25.63
N ASN A 45 -5.44 -0.94 -24.49
CA ASN A 45 -6.04 -2.08 -23.81
C ASN A 45 -5.08 -3.26 -23.57
N THR A 46 -3.84 -2.98 -23.15
CA THR A 46 -2.85 -4.01 -22.85
C THR A 46 -2.54 -4.08 -21.37
N TYR A 47 -2.34 -5.29 -20.86
CA TYR A 47 -1.90 -5.49 -19.49
C TYR A 47 -0.76 -6.50 -19.41
N GLU A 48 0.01 -6.38 -18.34
CA GLU A 48 1.07 -7.29 -17.94
C GLU A 48 0.75 -7.83 -16.55
N LYS A 49 1.17 -9.07 -16.30
CA LYS A 49 1.10 -9.72 -14.99
C LYS A 49 2.52 -10.06 -14.55
N PHE A 50 2.86 -9.71 -13.33
CA PHE A 50 4.16 -9.97 -12.73
C PHE A 50 3.99 -10.92 -11.54
N GLU A 51 4.56 -12.11 -11.65
CA GLU A 51 4.59 -13.08 -10.55
C GLU A 51 5.65 -12.67 -9.53
N VAL A 52 5.25 -12.51 -8.28
CA VAL A 52 6.15 -12.13 -7.19
C VAL A 52 6.41 -13.32 -6.26
N GLY A 53 5.47 -14.28 -6.19
CA GLY A 53 5.62 -15.52 -5.43
C GLY A 53 5.42 -15.36 -3.92
N ILE A 54 5.13 -14.13 -3.46
CA ILE A 54 4.71 -13.83 -2.10
C ILE A 54 3.58 -12.81 -2.10
N ALA A 55 2.73 -12.85 -1.08
CA ALA A 55 1.60 -11.94 -0.96
C ALA A 55 2.11 -10.49 -0.84
N ILE A 56 1.48 -9.61 -1.62
CA ILE A 56 1.74 -8.17 -1.67
C ILE A 56 0.46 -7.51 -1.16
N GLY A 57 0.53 -6.75 -0.06
CA GLY A 57 -0.62 -5.98 0.39
C GLY A 57 -0.82 -4.76 -0.51
N VAL A 58 0.27 -3.99 -0.68
CA VAL A 58 0.24 -2.73 -1.41
C VAL A 58 1.59 -2.46 -2.08
N LEU A 59 1.56 -1.73 -3.18
CA LEU A 59 2.73 -1.26 -3.93
C LEU A 59 2.66 0.26 -4.15
N ALA A 60 3.82 0.87 -4.39
CA ALA A 60 3.93 2.26 -4.81
C ALA A 60 5.07 2.47 -5.81
N LEU A 61 4.93 3.49 -6.66
CA LEU A 61 5.96 3.92 -7.60
C LEU A 61 7.11 4.59 -6.85
N ARG A 62 8.34 4.36 -7.33
CA ARG A 62 9.54 5.02 -6.78
C ARG A 62 10.03 6.11 -7.72
N ALA A 63 10.44 7.25 -7.16
CA ALA A 63 11.06 8.33 -7.92
C ALA A 63 12.35 7.89 -8.65
N SER A 64 13.09 6.93 -8.08
CA SER A 64 14.29 6.34 -8.68
C SER A 64 14.00 5.25 -9.73
N GLY A 65 12.72 4.98 -10.05
CA GLY A 65 12.28 3.85 -10.86
C GLY A 65 12.04 2.56 -10.07
N GLY A 66 11.22 1.69 -10.64
CA GLY A 66 10.73 0.47 -10.01
C GLY A 66 9.63 0.73 -8.96
N LEU A 67 9.38 -0.26 -8.13
CA LEU A 67 8.32 -0.21 -7.11
C LEU A 67 8.89 -0.41 -5.71
N VAL A 68 8.21 0.16 -4.72
CA VAL A 68 8.32 -0.25 -3.32
C VAL A 68 7.06 -1.03 -2.97
N MET A 69 7.19 -2.10 -2.20
CA MET A 69 6.08 -2.99 -1.86
C MET A 69 6.09 -3.33 -0.38
N ALA A 70 4.92 -3.46 0.21
CA ALA A 70 4.72 -4.06 1.51
C ALA A 70 4.20 -5.49 1.31
N THR A 71 5.07 -6.47 1.55
CA THR A 71 4.80 -7.90 1.30
C THR A 71 4.64 -8.65 2.60
N LYS A 72 4.22 -9.92 2.55
CA LYS A 72 4.24 -10.81 3.73
C LYS A 72 5.61 -10.89 4.42
N ASN A 73 6.72 -10.64 3.70
CA ASN A 73 8.08 -10.64 4.26
C ASN A 73 8.64 -9.23 4.49
N GLY A 74 7.78 -8.22 4.65
CA GLY A 74 8.17 -6.85 4.94
C GLY A 74 8.26 -5.96 3.71
N PHE A 75 8.95 -4.84 3.89
CA PHE A 75 9.18 -3.84 2.86
C PHE A 75 10.31 -4.26 1.93
N VAL A 76 10.07 -4.14 0.64
CA VAL A 76 10.99 -4.56 -0.42
C VAL A 76 10.93 -3.56 -1.58
N PHE A 77 12.01 -3.47 -2.33
CA PHE A 77 11.98 -2.90 -3.66
C PHE A 77 11.76 -4.00 -4.70
N TRP A 78 11.05 -3.68 -5.77
CA TRP A 78 10.96 -4.48 -6.98
C TRP A 78 11.70 -3.77 -8.11
N ASP A 79 12.70 -4.46 -8.65
CA ASP A 79 13.42 -4.00 -9.84
C ASP A 79 12.78 -4.63 -11.09
N PRO A 80 12.16 -3.83 -11.99
CA PRO A 80 11.52 -4.35 -13.19
C PRO A 80 12.53 -4.94 -14.20
N SER A 81 13.80 -4.57 -14.15
CA SER A 81 14.81 -5.05 -15.10
C SER A 81 15.25 -6.49 -14.82
N SER A 82 15.29 -6.88 -13.55
CA SER A 82 15.68 -8.22 -13.10
C SER A 82 14.50 -9.06 -12.62
N ALA A 83 13.33 -8.46 -12.43
CA ALA A 83 12.16 -9.09 -11.79
C ALA A 83 12.50 -9.71 -10.43
N THR A 84 13.30 -8.99 -9.63
CA THR A 84 13.75 -9.44 -8.30
C THR A 84 13.29 -8.53 -7.18
N LEU A 85 13.06 -9.16 -6.02
CA LEU A 85 12.80 -8.48 -4.76
C LEU A 85 14.13 -8.15 -4.06
N GLN A 86 14.30 -6.89 -3.66
CA GLN A 86 15.40 -6.42 -2.83
C GLN A 86 14.86 -6.04 -1.45
N PRO A 87 15.19 -6.79 -0.38
CA PRO A 87 14.70 -6.50 0.96
C PRO A 87 15.15 -5.12 1.47
N ILE A 88 14.24 -4.40 2.13
CA ILE A 88 14.53 -3.16 2.86
C ILE A 88 14.58 -3.48 4.35
N ALA A 89 13.42 -3.85 4.92
CA ALA A 89 13.29 -4.26 6.31
C ALA A 89 11.95 -4.96 6.55
N ASN A 90 11.90 -5.83 7.57
CA ASN A 90 10.69 -6.55 7.96
C ASN A 90 10.38 -6.29 9.43
N PRO A 91 9.48 -5.34 9.76
CA PRO A 91 9.12 -5.06 11.15
C PRO A 91 8.32 -6.20 11.80
N GLU A 92 7.78 -7.12 10.99
CA GLU A 92 6.95 -8.25 11.43
C GLU A 92 7.69 -9.59 11.34
N ALA A 93 9.03 -9.60 11.27
CA ALA A 93 9.84 -10.81 11.09
C ALA A 93 9.58 -11.88 12.16
N ASN A 94 9.22 -11.47 13.38
CA ASN A 94 8.91 -12.36 14.50
C ASN A 94 7.42 -12.75 14.58
N ARG A 95 6.59 -12.29 13.64
CA ARG A 95 5.13 -12.49 13.59
C ARG A 95 4.72 -13.03 12.21
N PRO A 96 5.18 -14.23 11.82
CA PRO A 96 5.08 -14.75 10.45
C PRO A 96 3.65 -15.08 9.98
N HIS A 97 2.68 -15.06 10.90
CA HIS A 97 1.26 -15.20 10.60
C HIS A 97 0.62 -13.91 10.10
N LEU A 98 1.30 -12.76 10.25
CA LEU A 98 0.84 -11.49 9.74
C LEU A 98 1.19 -11.29 8.27
N ARG A 99 0.44 -10.40 7.62
CA ARG A 99 0.78 -9.85 6.30
C ARG A 99 0.44 -8.38 6.26
N PHE A 100 1.05 -7.64 5.34
CA PHE A 100 0.55 -6.31 4.99
C PHE A 100 -0.78 -6.40 4.23
N ASN A 101 -1.60 -5.35 4.36
CA ASN A 101 -2.92 -5.25 3.75
C ASN A 101 -3.00 -4.09 2.78
N ASP A 102 -3.11 -2.85 3.26
CA ASP A 102 -3.23 -1.67 2.41
C ASP A 102 -2.23 -0.58 2.84
N GLY A 103 -2.11 0.46 2.03
CA GLY A 103 -1.22 1.58 2.26
C GLY A 103 -1.23 2.62 1.15
N ALA A 104 -0.43 3.66 1.33
CA ALA A 104 -0.24 4.71 0.34
C ALA A 104 1.05 5.48 0.60
N VAL A 105 1.43 6.35 -0.34
CA VAL A 105 2.55 7.26 -0.19
C VAL A 105 2.02 8.66 0.11
N ASP A 106 2.58 9.32 1.12
CA ASP A 106 2.23 10.70 1.43
C ASP A 106 2.95 11.72 0.52
N SER A 107 2.62 13.01 0.65
CA SER A 107 3.18 14.07 -0.18
C SER A 107 4.70 14.27 -0.04
N LYS A 108 5.33 13.67 0.99
CA LYS A 108 6.78 13.70 1.22
C LYS A 108 7.48 12.43 0.78
N GLY A 109 6.77 11.50 0.13
CA GLY A 109 7.34 10.27 -0.39
C GLY A 109 7.56 9.20 0.68
N ARG A 110 6.94 9.31 1.86
CA ARG A 110 6.99 8.25 2.88
C ARG A 110 5.94 7.21 2.55
N PHE A 111 6.30 5.94 2.64
CA PHE A 111 5.42 4.83 2.31
C PHE A 111 4.77 4.27 3.57
N TRP A 112 3.45 4.41 3.66
CA TRP A 112 2.65 3.95 4.79
C TRP A 112 2.00 2.62 4.42
N ALA A 113 2.08 1.63 5.31
CA ALA A 113 1.45 0.34 5.09
C ALA A 113 1.03 -0.31 6.40
N GLY A 114 -0.17 -0.89 6.42
CA GLY A 114 -0.73 -1.56 7.59
C GLY A 114 -0.57 -3.08 7.52
N SER A 115 -0.11 -3.69 8.61
CA SER A 115 -0.10 -5.14 8.83
C SER A 115 -1.40 -5.62 9.47
N MET A 116 -1.82 -6.85 9.17
CA MET A 116 -3.02 -7.47 9.73
C MET A 116 -2.77 -8.94 10.10
N GLY A 117 -3.60 -9.43 11.02
CA GLY A 117 -3.61 -10.81 11.50
C GLY A 117 -4.92 -11.13 12.19
N LYS A 118 -4.85 -11.64 13.43
CA LYS A 118 -6.02 -11.72 14.30
C LYS A 118 -6.44 -10.32 14.76
N ALA A 119 -7.62 -10.23 15.39
CA ALA A 119 -8.12 -8.99 15.95
C ALA A 119 -7.08 -8.33 16.87
N GLU A 120 -6.90 -7.02 16.70
CA GLU A 120 -5.97 -6.17 17.47
C GLU A 120 -4.48 -6.53 17.29
N GLU A 121 -4.12 -7.36 16.31
CA GLU A 121 -2.71 -7.64 16.00
C GLU A 121 -2.11 -6.67 14.98
N GLY A 122 -2.95 -5.91 14.26
CA GLY A 122 -2.52 -5.06 13.17
C GLY A 122 -1.78 -3.80 13.63
N VAL A 123 -0.87 -3.34 12.77
CA VAL A 123 0.01 -2.19 13.02
C VAL A 123 0.13 -1.35 11.76
N LEU A 124 0.00 -0.03 11.88
CA LEU A 124 0.31 0.90 10.79
C LEU A 124 1.77 1.31 10.90
N TYR A 125 2.53 1.08 9.83
CA TYR A 125 3.93 1.48 9.72
C TYR A 125 4.10 2.61 8.71
N ARG A 126 5.16 3.39 8.90
CA ARG A 126 5.68 4.37 7.94
C ARG A 126 7.14 4.06 7.63
N LEU A 127 7.45 3.83 6.37
CA LEU A 127 8.79 3.70 5.82
C LEU A 127 9.22 5.04 5.22
N ASP A 128 10.28 5.63 5.76
CA ASP A 128 10.82 6.90 5.29
C ASP A 128 11.80 6.69 4.11
N PRO A 129 12.07 7.74 3.29
CA PRO A 129 13.02 7.66 2.18
C PRO A 129 14.44 7.23 2.56
N ASP A 130 14.85 7.41 3.83
CA ASP A 130 16.14 6.98 4.37
C ASP A 130 16.17 5.48 4.77
N GLY A 131 15.04 4.77 4.64
CA GLY A 131 14.88 3.38 5.01
C GLY A 131 14.46 3.14 6.46
N SER A 132 14.31 4.20 7.27
CA SER A 132 13.82 4.06 8.65
C SER A 132 12.34 3.69 8.69
N ILE A 133 11.97 2.84 9.66
CA ILE A 133 10.59 2.39 9.87
C ILE A 133 10.09 2.88 11.21
N HIS A 134 8.89 3.44 11.21
CA HIS A 134 8.21 3.96 12.38
C HIS A 134 6.88 3.24 12.58
N THR A 135 6.58 2.83 13.81
CA THR A 135 5.25 2.38 14.21
C THR A 135 4.38 3.61 14.47
N MET A 136 3.28 3.73 13.74
CA MET A 136 2.41 4.92 13.79
C MET A 136 1.13 4.65 14.59
N LEU A 137 0.54 3.48 14.42
CA LEU A 137 -0.61 3.00 15.18
C LEU A 137 -0.46 1.50 15.45
N SER A 138 -0.93 1.04 16.60
CA SER A 138 -0.98 -0.38 16.98
C SER A 138 -2.40 -0.77 17.38
N GLU A 139 -2.62 -2.06 17.67
CA GLU A 139 -3.92 -2.58 18.12
C GLU A 139 -5.03 -2.32 17.07
N LEU A 140 -4.70 -2.62 15.81
CA LEU A 140 -5.61 -2.49 14.68
C LEU A 140 -6.24 -3.84 14.34
N GLY A 141 -7.47 -3.82 13.84
CA GLY A 141 -8.15 -5.03 13.36
C GLY A 141 -7.67 -5.41 11.97
N VAL A 142 -8.09 -4.64 10.98
CA VAL A 142 -7.65 -4.73 9.58
C VAL A 142 -7.40 -3.30 9.07
N PRO A 143 -6.15 -2.82 9.13
CA PRO A 143 -5.78 -1.53 8.53
C PRO A 143 -6.09 -1.58 7.04
N ASN A 144 -6.75 -0.53 6.55
CA ASN A 144 -7.17 -0.46 5.15
C ASN A 144 -6.92 0.96 4.63
N GLY A 145 -7.80 1.46 3.77
CA GLY A 145 -7.70 2.78 3.14
C GLY A 145 -7.13 3.89 4.02
N ILE A 146 -6.14 4.58 3.46
CA ILE A 146 -5.41 5.70 4.04
C ILE A 146 -5.27 6.82 2.99
N GLY A 147 -5.34 8.08 3.42
CA GLY A 147 -5.16 9.23 2.54
C GLY A 147 -4.93 10.52 3.32
N TRP A 148 -4.64 11.61 2.62
CA TRP A 148 -4.35 12.91 3.23
C TRP A 148 -5.18 14.01 2.60
N SER A 149 -5.47 15.06 3.37
CA SER A 149 -6.09 16.28 2.84
C SER A 149 -5.14 16.97 1.85
N PRO A 150 -5.66 17.70 0.84
CA PRO A 150 -4.81 18.37 -0.16
C PRO A 150 -3.86 19.44 0.40
N ASP A 151 -4.11 19.93 1.61
CA ASP A 151 -3.25 20.90 2.31
C ASP A 151 -2.24 20.24 3.26
N ASP A 152 -2.15 18.91 3.26
CA ASP A 152 -1.29 18.09 4.11
C ASP A 152 -1.43 18.36 5.62
N THR A 153 -2.64 18.68 6.09
CA THR A 153 -2.90 18.92 7.53
C THR A 153 -3.68 17.82 8.21
N ILE A 154 -4.33 16.94 7.44
CA ILE A 154 -5.16 15.85 7.96
C ILE A 154 -4.77 14.54 7.28
N MET A 155 -4.59 13.49 8.07
CA MET A 155 -4.55 12.11 7.59
C MET A 155 -5.88 11.43 7.90
N TYR A 156 -6.46 10.76 6.90
CA TYR A 156 -7.62 9.90 7.02
C TYR A 156 -7.16 8.44 7.00
N PHE A 157 -7.76 7.60 7.84
CA PHE A 157 -7.38 6.21 7.98
C PHE A 157 -8.56 5.34 8.39
N THR A 158 -8.63 4.12 7.88
CA THR A 158 -9.71 3.18 8.18
C THR A 158 -9.21 1.90 8.79
N ASP A 159 -10.02 1.35 9.69
CA ASP A 159 -9.85 0.01 10.25
C ASP A 159 -11.15 -0.76 10.03
N SER A 160 -11.15 -1.75 9.13
CA SER A 160 -12.38 -2.27 8.52
C SER A 160 -13.38 -2.84 9.55
N PRO A 161 -12.98 -3.67 10.53
CA PRO A 161 -13.90 -4.15 11.56
C PRO A 161 -14.52 -3.05 12.42
N ARG A 162 -13.86 -1.89 12.55
CA ARG A 162 -14.36 -0.76 13.34
C ARG A 162 -15.40 0.07 12.58
N GLN A 163 -15.50 -0.09 11.25
CA GLN A 163 -16.45 0.64 10.39
C GLN A 163 -16.43 2.18 10.57
N ILE A 164 -15.25 2.72 10.84
CA ILE A 164 -15.03 4.14 11.10
C ILE A 164 -13.91 4.64 10.20
N ILE A 165 -14.09 5.84 9.63
CA ILE A 165 -13.01 6.63 9.05
C ILE A 165 -12.50 7.56 10.15
N TYR A 166 -11.26 7.33 10.58
CA TYR A 166 -10.57 8.22 11.51
C TYR A 166 -9.93 9.38 10.77
N ALA A 167 -9.87 10.53 11.42
CA ALA A 167 -9.02 11.65 11.02
C ALA A 167 -7.98 11.93 12.11
N PHE A 168 -6.79 12.35 11.70
CA PHE A 168 -5.67 12.74 12.55
C PHE A 168 -5.15 14.09 12.08
N ASP A 169 -4.69 14.91 13.01
CA ASP A 169 -3.81 16.02 12.64
C ASP A 169 -2.51 15.43 12.11
N PHE A 170 -2.09 15.90 10.94
CA PHE A 170 -0.90 15.42 10.25
C PHE A 170 0.11 16.55 10.11
N ASP A 171 1.31 16.32 10.64
CA ASP A 171 2.45 17.20 10.40
C ASP A 171 3.21 16.69 9.17
N SER A 172 3.07 17.36 8.04
CA SER A 172 3.72 16.94 6.80
C SER A 172 5.24 16.97 6.89
N ALA A 173 5.83 17.88 7.68
CA ALA A 173 7.28 18.02 7.80
C ALA A 173 7.91 16.81 8.52
N THR A 174 7.24 16.29 9.56
CA THR A 174 7.77 15.19 10.40
C THR A 174 7.09 13.85 10.15
N GLY A 175 5.90 13.88 9.57
CA GLY A 175 5.02 12.73 9.32
C GLY A 175 4.34 12.21 10.58
N GLN A 176 4.36 12.99 11.65
CA GLN A 176 3.70 12.65 12.90
C GLN A 176 2.19 12.84 12.76
N ILE A 177 1.46 12.01 13.51
CA ILE A 177 0.01 12.06 13.60
C ILE A 177 -0.42 12.29 15.05
N ALA A 178 -1.46 13.08 15.26
CA ALA A 178 -2.01 13.38 16.59
C ALA A 178 -3.53 13.58 16.56
N ASN A 179 -4.12 13.75 17.73
CA ASN A 179 -5.52 14.19 17.90
C ASN A 179 -6.54 13.40 17.07
N ARG A 180 -6.49 12.05 17.19
CA ARG A 180 -7.43 11.13 16.55
C ARG A 180 -8.88 11.52 16.82
N ARG A 181 -9.69 11.61 15.76
CA ARG A 181 -11.13 11.92 15.78
C ARG A 181 -11.91 11.08 14.77
N THR A 182 -13.23 11.09 14.89
CA THR A 182 -14.19 10.38 14.03
C THR A 182 -15.22 11.36 13.49
#